data_AF-A0A348USP7-F1
#
_entry.id   AF-A0A348USP7-F1
#
_cell.length_a   1.000
_cell.length_b   1.000
_cell.length_c   1.000
_cell.angle_alpha   90.00
_cell.angle_beta   90.00
_cell.angle_gamma   90.00
#
_symmetry.space_group_name_H-M   'P 1'
#
loop_
_entity.id
_entity.type
_entity.pdbx_description
1 polymer ?
#
loop_
_entity_poly.entity_id
_entity_poly.type
_entity_poly.pdbx_seq_one_letter_code
_entity_poly.pdbx_strand_id
1 'polypeptide(L)'
;MDRRTFLKTAGIGSISVAYGCKSDYDKNIFSLVTAPKDFVTGEAVWYASTCMECPAGCGILAKNREGRVIKLEGNPAHPVNRGRLCIRGQAALQSVYDPDRL
;
A
#
# COMPACT_ATOMS: atom_id res chain seq x y z
N MET A 1 34.99 -8.38 34.80
CA MET A 1 34.84 -8.29 33.33
C MET A 1 35.65 -7.11 32.83
N ASP A 2 36.54 -7.31 31.86
CA ASP A 2 37.41 -6.27 31.34
C ASP A 2 36.80 -5.63 30.08
N ARG A 3 37.02 -4.32 29.86
CA ARG A 3 36.40 -3.54 28.76
C ARG A 3 36.70 -4.13 27.38
N ARG A 4 37.87 -4.74 27.24
CA ARG A 4 38.32 -5.42 26.02
C ARG A 4 37.56 -6.72 25.76
N THR A 5 37.22 -7.45 26.82
CA THR A 5 36.44 -8.69 26.71
C THR A 5 35.00 -8.39 26.33
N PHE A 6 34.41 -7.32 26.88
CA PHE A 6 33.06 -6.86 26.54
C PHE A 6 32.91 -6.47 25.06
N LEU A 7 33.86 -5.69 24.52
CA LEU A 7 33.80 -5.27 23.11
C LEU A 7 34.00 -6.44 22.14
N LYS A 8 34.82 -7.43 22.51
CA LYS A 8 35.01 -8.66 21.70
C LYS A 8 33.73 -9.50 21.66
N THR A 9 33.03 -9.67 22.77
CA THR A 9 31.78 -10.44 22.80
C THR A 9 30.63 -9.71 22.12
N ALA A 10 30.52 -8.39 22.30
CA ALA A 10 29.52 -7.58 21.62
C ALA A 10 29.71 -7.54 20.09
N GLY A 11 30.96 -7.44 19.62
CA GLY A 11 31.28 -7.44 18.18
C GLY A 11 31.03 -8.79 17.49
N ILE A 12 31.13 -9.92 18.21
CA ILE A 12 30.78 -11.23 17.67
C ILE A 12 29.25 -11.40 17.60
N GLY A 13 28.51 -10.88 18.59
CA GLY A 13 27.04 -10.99 18.64
C GLY A 13 26.31 -10.30 17.48
N SER A 14 26.88 -9.25 16.89
CA SER A 14 26.24 -8.48 15.81
C SER A 14 26.21 -9.20 14.45
N ILE A 15 27.12 -10.14 14.19
CA ILE A 15 27.20 -10.87 12.91
C ILE A 15 26.00 -11.81 12.72
N SER A 16 25.45 -12.34 13.82
CA SER A 16 24.27 -13.22 13.82
C SER A 16 23.01 -12.57 13.22
N VAL A 17 22.88 -11.25 13.31
CA VAL A 17 21.69 -10.52 12.86
C VAL A 17 21.66 -10.41 11.33
N ALA A 18 22.82 -10.37 10.67
CA ALA A 18 22.89 -10.18 9.22
C ALA A 18 22.39 -11.40 8.42
N TYR A 19 22.51 -12.61 8.96
CA TYR A 19 22.03 -13.83 8.30
C TYR A 19 20.50 -14.01 8.39
N GLY A 20 19.83 -13.30 9.29
CA GLY A 20 18.37 -13.34 9.44
C GLY A 20 17.60 -12.55 8.39
N CYS A 21 18.26 -11.66 7.63
CA CYS A 21 17.64 -10.88 6.57
C CYS A 21 17.73 -11.59 5.22
N LYS A 22 17.21 -12.81 5.11
CA LYS A 22 16.84 -13.37 3.80
C LYS A 22 15.37 -13.05 3.54
N SER A 23 15.17 -12.13 2.61
CA SER A 23 13.88 -11.81 2.05
C SER A 23 13.53 -12.90 1.02
N ASP A 24 13.01 -14.03 1.48
CA ASP A 24 12.45 -15.08 0.63
C ASP A 24 11.08 -14.63 0.10
N TYR A 25 11.08 -13.65 -0.81
CA TYR A 25 9.92 -13.41 -1.66
C TYR A 25 10.03 -14.34 -2.87
N ASP A 26 8.94 -15.04 -3.16
CA ASP A 26 8.82 -15.82 -4.38
C ASP A 26 8.99 -14.89 -5.60
N LYS A 27 9.95 -15.19 -6.47
CA LYS A 27 10.29 -14.38 -7.65
C LYS A 27 9.50 -14.77 -8.89
N ASN A 28 8.45 -15.56 -8.72
CA ASN A 28 7.58 -15.96 -9.80
C ASN A 28 6.82 -14.76 -10.37
N ILE A 29 6.87 -14.62 -11.69
CA ILE A 29 6.12 -13.61 -12.44
C ILE A 29 4.88 -14.29 -12.99
N PHE A 30 3.72 -13.96 -12.42
CA PHE A 30 2.44 -14.47 -12.89
C PHE A 30 1.87 -13.53 -13.96
N SER A 31 1.48 -14.09 -15.10
CA SER A 31 0.72 -13.37 -16.12
C SER A 31 -0.78 -13.60 -15.92
N LEU A 32 -1.58 -12.59 -16.30
CA LEU A 32 -3.02 -12.75 -16.39
C LEU A 32 -3.34 -13.73 -17.53
N VAL A 33 -4.12 -14.77 -17.25
CA VAL A 33 -4.60 -15.72 -18.27
C VAL A 33 -5.40 -15.00 -19.35
N THR A 34 -6.22 -14.03 -18.93
CA THR A 34 -6.96 -13.13 -19.81
C THR A 34 -6.72 -11.70 -19.32
N ALA A 35 -5.95 -10.93 -20.07
CA ALA A 35 -5.74 -9.52 -19.77
C ALA A 35 -6.98 -8.70 -20.18
N PRO A 36 -7.57 -7.89 -19.28
CA PRO A 36 -8.64 -7.00 -19.65
C PRO A 36 -8.09 -5.78 -20.42
N LYS A 37 -8.96 -5.08 -21.13
CA LYS A 37 -8.57 -3.99 -22.05
C LYS A 37 -8.42 -2.62 -21.38
N ASP A 38 -8.77 -2.53 -20.09
CA ASP A 38 -8.89 -1.28 -19.34
C ASP A 38 -7.62 -0.91 -18.56
N PHE A 39 -6.62 -1.78 -18.51
CA PHE A 39 -5.30 -1.44 -17.93
C PHE A 39 -4.15 -2.21 -18.59
N VAL A 40 -2.93 -1.70 -18.39
CA VAL A 40 -1.67 -2.33 -18.80
C VAL A 40 -0.84 -2.62 -17.54
N THR A 41 -0.23 -3.79 -17.47
CA THR A 41 0.64 -4.16 -16.34
C THR A 41 1.83 -3.20 -16.24
N GLY A 42 2.05 -2.63 -15.06
CA GLY A 42 3.10 -1.64 -14.78
C GLY A 42 2.61 -0.20 -14.78
N GLU A 43 1.43 0.09 -15.35
CA GLU A 43 0.84 1.42 -15.41
C GLU A 43 -0.35 1.56 -14.46
N ALA A 44 -0.36 2.64 -13.68
CA ALA A 44 -1.48 2.90 -12.77
C ALA A 44 -2.63 3.59 -13.50
N VAL A 45 -3.85 3.10 -13.29
CA VAL A 45 -5.09 3.64 -13.86
C VAL A 45 -5.89 4.34 -12.77
N TRP A 46 -6.63 5.39 -13.12
CA TRP A 46 -7.48 6.13 -12.17
C TRP A 46 -8.95 5.94 -12.49
N TYR A 47 -9.73 5.53 -11.48
CA TYR A 47 -11.17 5.36 -11.60
C TYR A 47 -11.90 6.38 -10.71
N ALA A 48 -12.94 7.00 -11.24
CA ALA A 48 -13.79 7.89 -10.46
C ALA A 48 -14.78 7.07 -9.61
N SER A 49 -14.92 7.43 -8.34
CA SER A 49 -15.85 6.81 -7.40
C SER A 49 -16.30 7.82 -6.35
N THR A 50 -17.04 7.37 -5.34
CA THR A 50 -17.58 8.19 -4.24
C THR A 50 -17.17 7.61 -2.90
N CYS A 51 -16.63 8.45 -2.02
CA CYS A 51 -16.25 8.09 -0.65
C CYS A 51 -17.50 7.96 0.23
N MET A 52 -17.63 6.81 0.89
CA MET A 52 -18.76 6.48 1.77
C MET A 52 -18.39 6.40 3.26
N GLU A 53 -17.21 6.90 3.64
CA GLU A 53 -16.82 6.97 5.06
C GLU A 53 -17.77 7.85 5.87
N CYS A 54 -18.35 8.87 5.26
CA CYS A 54 -19.35 9.71 5.92
C CYS A 54 -20.48 10.11 4.95
N PRO A 55 -21.59 10.65 5.46
CA PRO A 55 -22.73 11.05 4.63
C PRO A 55 -22.45 12.17 3.61
N ALA A 56 -21.25 12.79 3.64
CA ALA A 56 -20.92 13.89 2.72
C ALA A 56 -20.76 13.43 1.25
N GLY A 57 -20.47 12.15 1.00
CA GLY A 57 -20.39 11.60 -0.36
C GLY A 57 -19.34 12.28 -1.24
N CYS A 58 -18.13 12.52 -0.73
CA CYS A 58 -17.07 13.18 -1.50
C CYS A 58 -16.65 12.35 -2.73
N GLY A 59 -16.49 12.98 -3.89
CA GLY A 59 -15.99 12.30 -5.09
C GLY A 59 -14.50 12.03 -5.01
N ILE A 60 -14.08 10.82 -5.36
CA ILE A 60 -12.70 10.35 -5.26
C ILE A 60 -12.20 9.82 -6.59
N LEU A 61 -10.89 9.86 -6.76
CA LEU A 61 -10.14 9.18 -7.80
C LEU A 61 -9.33 8.07 -7.14
N ALA A 62 -9.63 6.82 -7.50
CA ALA A 62 -8.96 5.64 -7.00
C ALA A 62 -7.84 5.24 -7.95
N LYS A 63 -6.59 5.35 -7.48
CA LYS A 63 -5.41 4.85 -8.19
C LYS A 63 -5.37 3.33 -8.08
N ASN A 64 -5.54 2.65 -9.20
CA ASN A 64 -5.57 1.21 -9.33
C ASN A 64 -4.28 0.72 -10.01
N ARG A 65 -3.74 -0.36 -9.47
CA ARG A 65 -2.62 -1.11 -10.01
C ARG A 65 -3.05 -2.56 -10.20
N GLU A 66 -3.18 -2.97 -11.45
CA GLU A 66 -3.59 -4.34 -11.88
C GLU A 66 -4.78 -4.93 -11.10
N GLY A 67 -5.82 -4.13 -10.84
CA GLY A 67 -7.04 -4.55 -10.14
C GLY A 67 -7.04 -4.26 -8.63
N ARG A 68 -5.94 -3.76 -8.06
CA ARG A 68 -5.84 -3.36 -6.66
C ARG A 68 -5.73 -1.85 -6.51
N VAL A 69 -6.63 -1.24 -5.74
CA VAL A 69 -6.54 0.18 -5.41
C VAL A 69 -5.40 0.40 -4.41
N ILE A 70 -4.49 1.32 -4.72
CA ILE A 70 -3.31 1.61 -3.89
C ILE A 70 -3.35 3.01 -3.27
N LYS A 71 -4.18 3.92 -3.81
CA LYS A 71 -4.32 5.29 -3.29
C LYS A 71 -5.68 5.87 -3.65
N LEU A 72 -6.21 6.70 -2.76
CA LEU A 72 -7.36 7.55 -3.03
C LEU A 72 -6.93 9.01 -3.04
N GLU A 73 -7.44 9.79 -3.99
CA GLU A 73 -7.35 11.25 -4.01
C GLU A 73 -8.73 11.87 -4.25
N GLY A 74 -8.89 13.15 -3.93
CA GLY A 74 -10.14 13.86 -4.23
C GLY A 74 -10.28 14.10 -5.74
N ASN A 75 -11.49 14.00 -6.27
CA ASN A 75 -11.77 14.33 -7.66
C ASN A 75 -11.96 15.86 -7.81
N PRO A 76 -11.10 16.57 -8.59
CA PRO A 76 -11.24 18.01 -8.82
C PRO A 76 -12.57 18.42 -9.46
N ALA A 77 -13.18 17.54 -10.26
CA ALA A 77 -14.45 17.78 -10.93
C ALA A 77 -15.67 17.59 -10.02
N HIS A 78 -15.50 17.03 -8.82
CA HIS A 78 -16.63 16.77 -7.93
C HIS A 78 -16.98 17.99 -7.07
N PRO A 79 -18.26 18.41 -7.02
CA PRO A 79 -18.65 19.70 -6.44
C PRO A 79 -18.42 19.80 -4.93
N VAL A 80 -18.54 18.68 -4.20
CA VAL A 80 -18.45 18.64 -2.74
C VAL A 80 -17.05 18.94 -2.22
N ASN A 81 -16.02 18.34 -2.82
CA ASN A 81 -14.67 18.35 -2.27
C ASN A 81 -13.62 18.99 -3.20
N ARG A 82 -13.95 19.21 -4.48
CA ARG A 82 -13.13 19.96 -5.45
C ARG A 82 -11.65 19.54 -5.44
N GLY A 83 -11.40 18.23 -5.42
CA GLY A 83 -10.06 17.65 -5.45
C GLY A 83 -9.41 17.39 -4.08
N ARG A 84 -10.03 17.82 -2.98
CA ARG A 84 -9.51 17.58 -1.62
C ARG A 84 -10.10 16.31 -1.02
N LEU A 85 -9.41 15.70 -0.07
CA LEU A 85 -9.91 14.53 0.64
C LEU A 85 -9.49 14.60 2.11
N CYS A 86 -10.43 14.34 3.02
CA CYS A 86 -10.19 14.38 4.46
C CYS A 86 -9.40 13.14 4.94
N ILE A 87 -8.92 13.18 6.19
CA ILE A 87 -8.15 12.08 6.78
C ILE A 87 -8.88 10.72 6.72
N ARG A 88 -10.20 10.72 6.90
CA ARG A 88 -11.03 9.50 6.82
C ARG A 88 -11.05 8.93 5.41
N GLY A 89 -11.30 9.78 4.40
CA GLY A 89 -11.28 9.36 3.00
C GLY A 89 -9.89 8.88 2.54
N GLN A 90 -8.82 9.49 3.07
CA GLN A 90 -7.45 9.05 2.83
C GLN A 90 -7.16 7.68 3.46
N ALA A 91 -7.74 7.40 4.64
CA ALA A 91 -7.61 6.14 5.36
C ALA A 91 -8.60 5.04 4.90
N ALA A 92 -9.58 5.35 4.06
CA ALA A 92 -10.65 4.44 3.65
C ALA A 92 -10.13 3.14 2.98
N LEU A 93 -8.92 3.14 2.42
CA LEU A 93 -8.32 1.91 1.87
C LEU A 93 -8.00 0.88 2.96
N GLN A 94 -7.75 1.29 4.20
CA GLN A 94 -7.47 0.38 5.29
C GLN A 94 -8.68 -0.51 5.56
N SER A 95 -9.91 0.02 5.51
CA SER A 95 -11.12 -0.80 5.72
C SER A 95 -11.33 -1.83 4.62
N VAL A 96 -10.88 -1.55 3.38
CA VAL A 96 -10.99 -2.49 2.25
C VAL A 96 -9.99 -3.64 2.38
N TYR A 97 -8.78 -3.35 2.86
CA TYR A 97 -7.66 -4.30 2.98
C TYR A 97 -7.41 -4.77 4.41
N ASP A 98 -8.34 -4.55 5.32
CA ASP A 98 -8.25 -4.99 6.71
C ASP A 98 -8.28 -6.54 6.76
N PRO A 99 -7.29 -7.19 7.39
CA PRO A 99 -7.27 -8.65 7.52
C PRO A 99 -8.42 -9.21 8.36
N ASP A 100 -8.98 -8.41 9.27
CA ASP A 100 -10.09 -8.79 10.16
C ASP A 100 -11.46 -8.43 9.55
N ARG A 101 -11.49 -7.99 8.28
CA ARG A 101 -12.73 -7.69 7.56
C ARG A 101 -13.61 -8.95 7.43
N LEU A 102 -14.91 -8.78 7.69
CA LEU A 102 -15.95 -9.81 7.55
C LEU A 102 -16.13 -10.31 6.12
#